data_AF-A0A3C2EG05-F1
#
_entry.id   AF-A0A3C2EG05-F1
#
_cell.length_a   1.000
_cell.length_b   1.000
_cell.length_c   1.000
_cell.angle_alpha   90.00
_cell.angle_beta   90.00
_cell.angle_gamma   90.00
#
_symmetry.space_group_name_H-M   'P 1'
#
loop_
_entity.id
_entity.type
_entity.pdbx_description
1 polymer ?
#
loop_
_entity_poly.entity_id
_entity_poly.type
_entity_poly.pdbx_seq_one_letter_code
_entity_poly.pdbx_strand_id
1 'polypeptide(L)'
;QFYFPSSGIRFIGPGSEAIRLMGSKIAAKEAVKTYNIPMVPGTDLAIEDPELGLDIAQKTGFPVLIKASAGGGGKGMRIVEHAGEFKEQMSRAISEAKNAFGDGAVFIEKYFTTPRHIEMQILGDQYGNIIHLNERECSVQRRHQKVVEESPSMLLDQEMRQKMGEAAILVARCCNYVGAGTVEFLVDEHKNFYFLEMNTRLQVEHPVTEYITGLDLVEEQIRIARGEVLRYKQEDIPINGHAIELRVYAEDPEEEFVPSTGTLETYIEPQGSYIRVDSGYESGMEVPIYYDPMLAKLITWGKTRIEAINQMKSAIRQYRVFGVKTTLPFGCFVMNHPEFIGGNYNTNFVNKYYSKEKFQHAIEAESRVAALIATKLHLDTVNQVKEPHHDKGNWLVKS
;
A
#
# COMPACT_ATOMS: atom_id res chain seq x y z
N GLN A 1 0.59 -26.31 -15.18
CA GLN A 1 1.61 -27.28 -14.73
C GLN A 1 2.64 -26.56 -13.86
N PHE A 2 2.78 -26.98 -12.59
CA PHE A 2 3.61 -26.37 -11.53
C PHE A 2 5.04 -26.90 -11.55
N TYR A 3 5.86 -26.55 -12.53
CA TYR A 3 7.19 -27.18 -12.60
C TYR A 3 8.20 -26.32 -13.34
N PHE A 4 9.44 -26.28 -12.82
CA PHE A 4 10.63 -26.43 -13.66
C PHE A 4 10.81 -27.94 -13.88
N PRO A 5 10.14 -28.56 -14.88
CA PRO A 5 9.91 -30.01 -14.88
C PRO A 5 11.20 -30.79 -15.06
N SER A 6 12.18 -30.16 -15.70
CA SER A 6 13.51 -30.70 -15.92
C SER A 6 14.38 -30.76 -14.66
N SER A 7 14.06 -30.03 -13.59
CA SER A 7 14.91 -29.94 -12.38
C SER A 7 14.32 -30.55 -11.12
N GLY A 8 13.05 -30.95 -11.12
CA GLY A 8 12.37 -31.49 -9.93
C GLY A 8 12.11 -30.47 -8.81
N ILE A 9 12.28 -29.17 -9.10
CA ILE A 9 12.05 -28.08 -8.13
C ILE A 9 10.61 -27.58 -8.24
N ARG A 10 9.95 -27.48 -7.09
CA ARG A 10 8.60 -26.94 -6.99
C ARG A 10 8.59 -25.43 -6.79
N PHE A 11 7.83 -24.74 -7.63
CA PHE A 11 7.60 -23.30 -7.49
C PHE A 11 6.48 -23.04 -6.46
N ILE A 12 6.75 -22.20 -5.46
CA ILE A 12 5.76 -21.76 -4.46
C ILE A 12 5.03 -20.55 -5.04
N GLY A 13 3.93 -20.82 -5.73
CA GLY A 13 3.13 -19.80 -6.39
C GLY A 13 2.19 -20.42 -7.44
N PRO A 14 1.50 -19.58 -8.21
CA PRO A 14 0.55 -20.04 -9.22
C PRO A 14 1.24 -20.75 -10.39
N GLY A 15 0.43 -21.43 -11.20
CA GLY A 15 0.91 -22.08 -12.43
C GLY A 15 1.41 -21.05 -13.45
N SER A 16 2.36 -21.45 -14.30
CA SER A 16 2.95 -20.59 -15.34
C SER A 16 1.92 -19.98 -16.30
N GLU A 17 0.81 -20.69 -16.53
CA GLU A 17 -0.30 -20.20 -17.35
C GLU A 17 -1.03 -19.04 -16.68
N ALA A 18 -1.35 -19.15 -15.40
CA ALA A 18 -1.94 -18.05 -14.63
C ALA A 18 -1.02 -16.83 -14.56
N ILE A 19 0.29 -17.05 -14.35
CA ILE A 19 1.29 -15.97 -14.37
C ILE A 19 1.31 -15.25 -15.72
N ARG A 20 1.30 -16.01 -16.82
CA ARG A 20 1.32 -15.44 -18.17
C ARG A 20 0.01 -14.72 -18.53
N LEU A 21 -1.12 -15.34 -18.21
CA LEU A 21 -2.45 -14.80 -18.49
C LEU A 21 -2.67 -13.48 -17.74
N MET A 22 -2.40 -13.48 -16.44
CA MET A 22 -2.61 -12.31 -15.59
C MET A 22 -1.50 -11.26 -15.69
N GLY A 23 -0.30 -11.64 -16.13
CA GLY A 23 0.77 -10.70 -16.43
C GLY A 23 0.53 -9.86 -17.69
N SER A 24 -0.38 -10.30 -18.58
CA SER A 24 -0.81 -9.53 -19.74
C SER A 24 -2.08 -8.76 -19.41
N LYS A 25 -2.02 -7.42 -19.40
CA LYS A 25 -3.19 -6.57 -19.13
C LYS A 25 -4.37 -6.89 -20.08
N ILE A 26 -4.08 -7.11 -21.35
CA ILE A 26 -5.12 -7.40 -22.36
C ILE A 26 -5.73 -8.77 -22.10
N ALA A 27 -4.89 -9.81 -22.01
CA ALA A 27 -5.38 -11.18 -21.86
C ALA A 27 -6.10 -11.38 -20.52
N ALA A 28 -5.62 -10.72 -19.45
CA ALA A 28 -6.29 -10.68 -18.15
C ALA A 28 -7.69 -10.07 -18.28
N LYS A 29 -7.82 -8.90 -18.93
CA LYS A 29 -9.13 -8.26 -19.13
C LYS A 29 -10.08 -9.11 -19.97
N GLU A 30 -9.61 -9.70 -21.06
CA GLU A 30 -10.42 -10.58 -21.91
C GLU A 30 -10.91 -11.81 -21.14
N ALA A 31 -10.03 -12.45 -20.37
CA ALA A 31 -10.38 -13.62 -19.56
C ALA A 31 -11.34 -13.27 -18.41
N VAL A 32 -11.20 -12.10 -17.79
CA VAL A 32 -12.07 -11.63 -16.70
C VAL A 32 -13.44 -11.21 -17.22
N LYS A 33 -13.51 -10.63 -18.42
CA LYS A 33 -14.76 -10.15 -19.04
C LYS A 33 -15.78 -11.26 -19.24
N THR A 34 -15.36 -12.51 -19.50
CA THR A 34 -16.28 -13.65 -19.65
C THR A 34 -17.03 -14.01 -18.36
N TYR A 35 -16.60 -13.48 -17.21
CA TYR A 35 -17.19 -13.71 -15.90
C TYR A 35 -18.11 -12.57 -15.43
N ASN A 36 -18.44 -11.62 -16.31
CA ASN A 36 -19.28 -10.44 -16.00
C ASN A 36 -18.77 -9.61 -14.81
N ILE A 37 -17.46 -9.58 -14.62
CA ILE A 37 -16.83 -8.76 -13.59
C ILE A 37 -16.77 -7.31 -14.11
N PRO A 38 -17.15 -6.31 -13.30
CA PRO A 38 -17.07 -4.91 -13.70
C PRO A 38 -15.66 -4.52 -14.14
N MET A 39 -15.54 -3.96 -15.35
CA MET A 39 -14.26 -3.52 -15.94
C MET A 39 -14.22 -2.00 -16.01
N VAL A 40 -13.03 -1.42 -15.93
CA VAL A 40 -12.87 0.02 -16.18
C VAL A 40 -13.39 0.35 -17.58
N PRO A 41 -14.35 1.28 -17.73
CA PRO A 41 -14.88 1.66 -19.05
C PRO A 41 -13.75 2.15 -19.97
N GLY A 42 -13.77 1.76 -21.23
CA GLY A 42 -12.68 2.11 -22.14
C GLY A 42 -12.65 1.25 -23.42
N THR A 43 -11.48 1.15 -24.03
CA THR A 43 -11.24 0.30 -25.20
C THR A 43 -10.92 -1.13 -24.79
N ASP A 44 -11.54 -2.09 -25.49
CA ASP A 44 -11.15 -3.50 -25.44
C ASP A 44 -9.92 -3.79 -26.31
N LEU A 45 -9.67 -2.96 -27.34
CA LEU A 45 -8.64 -3.17 -28.33
C LEU A 45 -7.60 -2.05 -28.31
N ALA A 46 -6.38 -2.42 -28.69
CA ALA A 46 -5.32 -1.47 -28.95
C ALA A 46 -5.70 -0.56 -30.12
N ILE A 47 -5.42 0.73 -29.97
CA ILE A 47 -5.68 1.74 -30.99
C ILE A 47 -4.39 2.48 -31.33
N GLU A 48 -4.24 2.81 -32.62
CA GLU A 48 -3.18 3.70 -33.12
C GLU A 48 -3.73 4.97 -33.79
N ASP A 49 -5.04 5.01 -34.08
CA ASP A 49 -5.69 6.14 -34.76
C ASP A 49 -6.22 7.19 -33.74
N PRO A 50 -5.66 8.42 -33.73
CA PRO A 50 -6.13 9.49 -32.85
C PRO A 50 -7.58 9.92 -33.05
N GLU A 51 -8.14 9.79 -34.27
CA GLU A 51 -9.55 10.15 -34.53
C GLU A 51 -10.49 9.14 -33.88
N LEU A 52 -10.25 7.85 -34.12
CA LEU A 52 -10.97 6.76 -33.47
C LEU A 52 -10.85 6.86 -31.93
N GLY A 53 -9.65 7.18 -31.44
CA GLY A 53 -9.42 7.38 -30.01
C GLY A 53 -10.26 8.50 -29.41
N LEU A 54 -10.42 9.63 -30.14
CA LEU A 54 -11.21 10.75 -29.66
C LEU A 54 -12.71 10.40 -29.53
N ASP A 55 -13.28 9.70 -30.52
CA ASP A 55 -14.68 9.25 -30.45
C ASP A 55 -14.92 8.33 -29.25
N ILE A 56 -13.98 7.42 -28.97
CA ILE A 56 -14.06 6.53 -27.82
C ILE A 56 -13.91 7.30 -26.51
N ALA A 57 -12.98 8.26 -26.43
CA ALA A 57 -12.81 9.10 -25.26
C ALA A 57 -14.06 9.93 -24.95
N GLN A 58 -14.75 10.44 -25.98
CA GLN A 58 -16.02 11.14 -25.83
C GLN A 58 -17.13 10.22 -25.29
N LYS A 59 -17.22 8.99 -25.79
CA LYS A 59 -18.19 7.98 -25.28
C LYS A 59 -17.88 7.52 -23.85
N THR A 60 -16.61 7.37 -23.52
CA THR A 60 -16.13 7.01 -22.18
C THR A 60 -16.33 8.16 -21.18
N GLY A 61 -16.26 9.40 -21.68
CA GLY A 61 -16.36 10.63 -20.91
C GLY A 61 -15.03 11.02 -20.29
N PHE A 62 -14.63 12.28 -20.43
CA PHE A 62 -13.42 12.83 -19.84
C PHE A 62 -13.52 13.00 -18.30
N PRO A 63 -12.39 13.03 -17.56
CA PRO A 63 -11.04 12.75 -18.03
C PRO A 63 -10.86 11.27 -18.41
N VAL A 64 -9.91 11.01 -19.32
CA VAL A 64 -9.53 9.66 -19.76
C VAL A 64 -8.03 9.43 -19.58
N LEU A 65 -7.64 8.16 -19.47
CA LEU A 65 -6.26 7.73 -19.31
C LEU A 65 -5.84 6.97 -20.56
N ILE A 66 -4.80 7.46 -21.23
CA ILE A 66 -4.15 6.76 -22.34
C ILE A 66 -3.01 5.91 -21.76
N LYS A 67 -3.01 4.61 -22.00
CA LYS A 67 -1.99 3.66 -21.52
C LYS A 67 -1.33 2.94 -22.69
N ALA A 68 -0.01 2.81 -22.69
CA ALA A 68 0.71 1.95 -23.63
C ALA A 68 0.32 0.46 -23.43
N SER A 69 0.14 -0.25 -24.55
CA SER A 69 -0.19 -1.68 -24.59
C SER A 69 0.91 -2.56 -23.98
N ALA A 70 2.16 -2.30 -24.38
CA ALA A 70 3.34 -3.07 -23.99
C ALA A 70 4.05 -2.55 -22.72
N GLY A 71 3.39 -1.71 -21.90
CA GLY A 71 4.00 -1.00 -20.76
C GLY A 71 3.60 -1.51 -19.37
N GLY A 72 4.58 -1.60 -18.46
CA GLY A 72 4.42 -1.91 -17.02
C GLY A 72 5.04 -0.85 -16.11
N GLY A 73 4.59 -0.77 -14.84
CA GLY A 73 5.23 0.07 -13.81
C GLY A 73 4.97 1.59 -13.92
N GLY A 74 3.81 1.99 -14.46
CA GLY A 74 3.38 3.40 -14.48
C GLY A 74 4.04 4.30 -15.55
N LYS A 75 4.97 3.78 -16.34
CA LYS A 75 5.56 4.49 -17.49
C LYS A 75 4.65 4.38 -18.71
N GLY A 76 4.46 5.49 -19.44
CA GLY A 76 3.63 5.52 -20.66
C GLY A 76 2.12 5.67 -20.39
N MET A 77 1.75 6.38 -19.31
CA MET A 77 0.37 6.74 -19.01
C MET A 77 0.18 8.25 -19.15
N ARG A 78 -0.91 8.70 -19.78
CA ARG A 78 -1.26 10.12 -19.90
C ARG A 78 -2.71 10.36 -19.54
N ILE A 79 -2.93 11.28 -18.62
CA ILE A 79 -4.26 11.79 -18.31
C ILE A 79 -4.59 12.87 -19.34
N VAL A 80 -5.78 12.78 -19.92
CA VAL A 80 -6.34 13.79 -20.80
C VAL A 80 -7.62 14.28 -20.17
N GLU A 81 -7.68 15.57 -19.84
CA GLU A 81 -8.81 16.18 -19.15
C GLU A 81 -9.88 16.65 -20.13
N HIS A 82 -9.49 17.04 -21.34
CA HIS A 82 -10.39 17.66 -22.29
C HIS A 82 -10.22 17.13 -23.73
N ALA A 83 -11.30 17.16 -24.51
CA ALA A 83 -11.31 16.69 -25.90
C ALA A 83 -10.30 17.44 -26.80
N GLY A 84 -10.07 18.74 -26.55
CA GLY A 84 -9.22 19.58 -27.39
C GLY A 84 -7.74 19.20 -27.41
N GLU A 85 -7.26 18.57 -26.34
CA GLU A 85 -5.86 18.14 -26.19
C GLU A 85 -5.64 16.65 -26.52
N PHE A 86 -6.72 15.88 -26.71
CA PHE A 86 -6.66 14.43 -26.83
C PHE A 86 -5.78 13.94 -27.98
N LYS A 87 -5.93 14.47 -29.19
CA LYS A 87 -5.19 14.01 -30.37
C LYS A 87 -3.69 14.23 -30.24
N GLU A 88 -3.29 15.35 -29.65
CA GLU A 88 -1.89 15.64 -29.37
C GLU A 88 -1.34 14.65 -28.33
N GLN A 89 -2.04 14.48 -27.20
CA GLN A 89 -1.60 13.58 -26.14
C GLN A 89 -1.53 12.12 -26.60
N MET A 90 -2.48 11.66 -27.43
CA MET A 90 -2.47 10.32 -28.00
C MET A 90 -1.28 10.13 -28.96
N SER A 91 -1.02 11.08 -29.85
CA SER A 91 0.13 11.01 -30.78
C SER A 91 1.46 10.93 -30.03
N ARG A 92 1.58 11.66 -28.92
CA ARG A 92 2.73 11.61 -28.02
C ARG A 92 2.84 10.25 -27.31
N ALA A 93 1.73 9.73 -26.78
CA ALA A 93 1.70 8.41 -26.14
C ALA A 93 2.14 7.29 -27.09
N ILE A 94 1.64 7.29 -28.32
CA ILE A 94 2.01 6.32 -29.37
C ILE A 94 3.51 6.42 -29.67
N SER A 95 4.03 7.64 -29.83
CA SER A 95 5.45 7.86 -30.13
C SER A 95 6.36 7.38 -29.00
N GLU A 96 5.99 7.65 -27.75
CA GLU A 96 6.73 7.16 -26.58
C GLU A 96 6.67 5.64 -26.45
N ALA A 97 5.51 5.04 -26.68
CA ALA A 97 5.35 3.59 -26.65
C ALA A 97 6.23 2.91 -27.73
N LYS A 98 6.25 3.44 -28.97
CA LYS A 98 7.15 2.97 -30.04
C LYS A 98 8.62 3.07 -29.62
N ASN A 99 9.02 4.19 -29.04
CA ASN A 99 10.42 4.41 -28.64
C ASN A 99 10.85 3.55 -27.45
N ALA A 100 9.96 3.33 -26.47
CA ALA A 100 10.29 2.60 -25.25
C ALA A 100 10.13 1.08 -25.39
N PHE A 101 9.16 0.62 -26.18
CA PHE A 101 8.74 -0.79 -26.23
C PHE A 101 8.70 -1.38 -27.64
N GLY A 102 8.95 -0.58 -28.69
CA GLY A 102 8.88 -1.03 -30.08
C GLY A 102 7.45 -1.20 -30.62
N ASP A 103 6.43 -0.95 -29.80
CA ASP A 103 5.01 -1.07 -30.13
C ASP A 103 4.27 0.21 -29.74
N GLY A 104 3.55 0.80 -30.69
CA GLY A 104 2.83 2.05 -30.52
C GLY A 104 1.38 1.93 -30.08
N ALA A 105 0.89 0.70 -29.95
CA ALA A 105 -0.46 0.44 -29.51
C ALA A 105 -0.74 1.07 -28.13
N VAL A 106 -1.86 1.80 -28.03
CA VAL A 106 -2.36 2.35 -26.76
C VAL A 106 -3.80 1.91 -26.48
N PHE A 107 -4.23 2.04 -25.23
CA PHE A 107 -5.61 1.85 -24.79
C PHE A 107 -6.13 3.11 -24.13
N ILE A 108 -7.45 3.32 -24.20
CA ILE A 108 -8.14 4.40 -23.49
C ILE A 108 -8.96 3.78 -22.39
N GLU A 109 -8.83 4.31 -21.19
CA GLU A 109 -9.66 3.96 -20.05
C GLU A 109 -10.27 5.22 -19.45
N LYS A 110 -11.40 5.06 -18.76
CA LYS A 110 -11.91 6.10 -17.88
C LYS A 110 -10.85 6.41 -16.83
N TYR A 111 -10.49 7.68 -16.73
CA TYR A 111 -9.68 8.14 -15.60
C TYR A 111 -10.61 8.48 -14.45
N PHE A 112 -10.51 7.71 -13.37
CA PHE A 112 -11.13 8.07 -12.11
C PHE A 112 -10.23 9.10 -11.44
N THR A 113 -10.76 10.29 -11.15
CA THR A 113 -10.01 11.38 -10.53
C THR A 113 -9.71 11.11 -9.06
N THR A 114 -10.64 10.46 -8.34
CA THR A 114 -10.61 10.28 -6.89
C THR A 114 -10.90 8.83 -6.44
N PRO A 115 -10.40 7.78 -7.12
CA PRO A 115 -10.76 6.41 -6.77
C PRO A 115 -10.15 6.01 -5.44
N ARG A 116 -10.77 5.02 -4.81
CA ARG A 116 -10.11 4.21 -3.78
C ARG A 116 -9.47 3.00 -4.45
N HIS A 117 -8.30 2.62 -3.96
CA HIS A 117 -7.63 1.40 -4.39
C HIS A 117 -7.93 0.33 -3.35
N ILE A 118 -8.80 -0.62 -3.70
CA ILE A 118 -9.22 -1.71 -2.82
C ILE A 118 -8.80 -3.02 -3.47
N GLU A 119 -8.24 -3.92 -2.70
CA GLU A 119 -7.75 -5.19 -3.22
C GLU A 119 -8.19 -6.37 -2.36
N MET A 120 -8.51 -7.49 -3.00
CA MET A 120 -8.97 -8.70 -2.34
C MET A 120 -7.84 -9.73 -2.30
N GLN A 121 -7.46 -10.15 -1.09
CA GLN A 121 -6.56 -11.28 -0.91
C GLN A 121 -7.28 -12.57 -1.27
N ILE A 122 -6.62 -13.46 -2.02
CA ILE A 122 -7.13 -14.81 -2.30
C ILE A 122 -6.12 -15.88 -1.90
N LEU A 123 -6.64 -17.08 -1.61
CA LEU A 123 -5.89 -18.33 -1.53
C LEU A 123 -6.60 -19.37 -2.40
N GLY A 124 -5.85 -20.09 -3.22
CA GLY A 124 -6.34 -21.23 -4.00
C GLY A 124 -5.48 -22.48 -3.80
N ASP A 125 -6.09 -23.66 -3.68
CA ASP A 125 -5.36 -24.94 -3.68
C ASP A 125 -5.42 -25.67 -5.03
N GLN A 126 -4.72 -26.79 -5.11
CA GLN A 126 -4.64 -27.62 -6.32
C GLN A 126 -5.91 -28.42 -6.61
N TYR A 127 -6.89 -28.37 -5.71
CA TYR A 127 -8.14 -29.11 -5.79
C TYR A 127 -9.31 -28.22 -6.26
N GLY A 128 -9.02 -26.95 -6.60
CA GLY A 128 -9.99 -26.00 -7.09
C GLY A 128 -10.73 -25.23 -5.99
N ASN A 129 -10.34 -25.41 -4.72
CA ASN A 129 -10.88 -24.59 -3.64
C ASN A 129 -10.21 -23.21 -3.68
N ILE A 130 -11.03 -22.16 -3.69
CA ILE A 130 -10.56 -20.77 -3.68
C ILE A 130 -11.41 -19.99 -2.68
N ILE A 131 -10.73 -19.25 -1.80
CA ILE A 131 -11.35 -18.37 -0.79
C ILE A 131 -10.73 -16.98 -0.89
N HIS A 132 -11.48 -15.94 -0.48
CA HIS A 132 -10.94 -14.61 -0.24
C HIS A 132 -10.70 -14.37 1.25
N LEU A 133 -9.65 -13.61 1.58
CA LEU A 133 -9.26 -13.26 2.95
C LEU A 133 -9.56 -11.79 3.25
N ASN A 134 -10.77 -11.38 2.87
CA ASN A 134 -11.24 -9.98 2.90
C ASN A 134 -10.38 -9.03 2.04
N GLU A 135 -10.61 -7.74 2.20
CA GLU A 135 -9.98 -6.67 1.45
C GLU A 135 -8.84 -5.98 2.21
N ARG A 136 -8.01 -5.26 1.46
CA ARG A 136 -7.15 -4.19 1.95
C ARG A 136 -7.49 -2.88 1.25
N GLU A 137 -7.39 -1.78 1.97
CA GLU A 137 -7.44 -0.43 1.44
C GLU A 137 -6.02 0.12 1.28
N CYS A 138 -5.64 0.36 0.04
CA CYS A 138 -4.29 0.79 -0.35
C CYS A 138 -4.31 2.18 -1.00
N SER A 139 -5.28 3.02 -0.63
CA SER A 139 -5.52 4.31 -1.29
C SER A 139 -4.50 5.38 -0.91
N VAL A 140 -3.74 5.24 0.18
CA VAL A 140 -2.69 6.22 0.51
C VAL A 140 -1.44 5.93 -0.33
N GLN A 141 -1.31 6.67 -1.43
CA GLN A 141 -0.27 6.44 -2.44
C GLN A 141 0.52 7.71 -2.75
N ARG A 142 1.79 7.54 -3.11
CA ARG A 142 2.68 8.59 -3.64
C ARG A 142 3.18 8.15 -5.01
N ARG A 143 2.95 8.94 -6.06
CA ARG A 143 3.37 8.62 -7.46
C ARG A 143 2.98 7.18 -7.85
N HIS A 144 1.76 6.77 -7.52
CA HIS A 144 1.20 5.42 -7.73
C HIS A 144 1.87 4.27 -6.95
N GLN A 145 2.70 4.58 -5.95
CA GLN A 145 3.26 3.61 -5.02
C GLN A 145 2.46 3.65 -3.72
N LYS A 146 2.05 2.49 -3.21
CA LYS A 146 1.36 2.34 -1.92
C LYS A 146 2.33 2.69 -0.78
N VAL A 147 1.85 3.45 0.21
CA VAL A 147 2.68 3.93 1.34
C VAL A 147 2.07 3.55 2.69
N VAL A 148 0.74 3.59 2.79
CA VAL A 148 -0.01 3.13 3.96
C VAL A 148 -1.17 2.26 3.47
N GLU A 149 -1.32 1.11 4.10
CA GLU A 149 -2.32 0.11 3.78
C GLU A 149 -3.07 -0.27 5.06
N GLU A 150 -4.36 -0.55 4.95
CA GLU A 150 -5.15 -1.00 6.09
C GLU A 150 -6.15 -2.10 5.76
N SER A 151 -6.53 -2.88 6.77
CA SER A 151 -7.54 -3.92 6.64
C SER A 151 -8.37 -4.00 7.93
N PRO A 152 -9.71 -4.11 7.83
CA PRO A 152 -10.53 -3.98 6.62
C PRO A 152 -10.60 -2.52 6.09
N SER A 153 -11.23 -2.31 4.93
CA SER A 153 -11.51 -0.97 4.40
C SER A 153 -12.67 -0.32 5.15
N MET A 154 -12.58 0.99 5.39
CA MET A 154 -13.70 1.79 5.94
C MET A 154 -14.78 2.10 4.88
N LEU A 155 -14.48 1.91 3.59
CA LEU A 155 -15.41 2.18 2.49
C LEU A 155 -16.45 1.07 2.33
N LEU A 156 -16.04 -0.18 2.54
CA LEU A 156 -16.83 -1.36 2.22
C LEU A 156 -17.79 -1.72 3.37
N ASP A 157 -19.08 -1.72 3.06
CA ASP A 157 -20.06 -2.45 3.85
C ASP A 157 -20.01 -3.96 3.53
N GLN A 158 -20.81 -4.74 4.26
CA GLN A 158 -20.82 -6.20 4.12
C GLN A 158 -21.26 -6.66 2.73
N GLU A 159 -22.23 -5.96 2.12
CA GLU A 159 -22.76 -6.34 0.80
C GLU A 159 -21.71 -6.12 -0.29
N MET A 160 -21.06 -4.96 -0.28
CA MET A 160 -20.01 -4.63 -1.23
C MET A 160 -18.80 -5.57 -1.06
N ARG A 161 -18.40 -5.86 0.18
CA ARG A 161 -17.32 -6.81 0.47
C ARG A 161 -17.61 -8.20 -0.08
N GLN A 162 -18.84 -8.70 0.08
CA GLN A 162 -19.24 -9.98 -0.48
C GLN A 162 -19.17 -9.96 -2.01
N LYS A 163 -19.73 -8.94 -2.68
CA LYS A 163 -19.69 -8.82 -4.14
C LYS A 163 -18.26 -8.76 -4.69
N MET A 164 -17.38 -7.99 -4.04
CA MET A 164 -15.98 -7.88 -4.44
C MET A 164 -15.20 -9.17 -4.17
N GLY A 165 -15.47 -9.86 -3.06
CA GLY A 165 -14.89 -11.17 -2.76
C GLY A 165 -15.29 -12.24 -3.77
N GLU A 166 -16.58 -12.30 -4.13
CA GLU A 166 -17.09 -13.19 -5.17
C GLU A 166 -16.44 -12.88 -6.53
N ALA A 167 -16.33 -11.60 -6.90
CA ALA A 167 -15.64 -11.19 -8.11
C ALA A 167 -14.17 -11.63 -8.12
N ALA A 168 -13.45 -11.46 -7.00
CA ALA A 168 -12.05 -11.88 -6.87
C ALA A 168 -11.88 -13.41 -6.99
N ILE A 169 -12.79 -14.19 -6.41
CA ILE A 169 -12.81 -15.66 -6.59
C ILE A 169 -13.04 -16.02 -8.05
N LEU A 170 -13.93 -15.32 -8.77
CA LEU A 170 -14.16 -15.57 -10.19
C LEU A 170 -12.95 -15.22 -11.05
N VAL A 171 -12.23 -14.12 -10.76
CA VAL A 171 -10.92 -13.81 -11.40
C VAL A 171 -9.93 -14.95 -11.18
N ALA A 172 -9.83 -15.45 -9.95
CA ALA A 172 -8.92 -16.55 -9.63
C ALA A 172 -9.31 -17.85 -10.38
N ARG A 173 -10.60 -18.13 -10.49
CA ARG A 173 -11.12 -19.30 -11.23
C ARG A 173 -10.81 -19.24 -12.71
N CYS A 174 -10.84 -18.06 -13.34
CA CYS A 174 -10.59 -17.93 -14.78
C CYS A 174 -9.19 -18.41 -15.22
N CYS A 175 -8.24 -18.48 -14.28
CA CYS A 175 -6.88 -18.92 -14.53
C CYS A 175 -6.46 -20.15 -13.71
N ASN A 176 -7.42 -20.87 -13.11
CA ASN A 176 -7.15 -22.02 -12.22
C ASN A 176 -6.08 -21.69 -11.17
N TYR A 177 -6.26 -20.55 -10.49
CA TYR A 177 -5.24 -19.98 -9.62
C TYR A 177 -4.92 -20.87 -8.41
N VAL A 178 -3.64 -20.92 -8.03
CA VAL A 178 -3.14 -21.67 -6.88
C VAL A 178 -2.11 -20.83 -6.12
N GLY A 179 -2.08 -20.97 -4.80
CA GLY A 179 -1.26 -20.18 -3.89
C GLY A 179 -1.95 -18.88 -3.47
N ALA A 180 -1.15 -17.94 -2.97
CA ALA A 180 -1.61 -16.60 -2.62
C ALA A 180 -1.54 -15.66 -3.83
N GLY A 181 -2.56 -14.81 -3.95
CA GLY A 181 -2.62 -13.76 -4.97
C GLY A 181 -3.54 -12.65 -4.51
N THR A 182 -3.54 -11.56 -5.26
CA THR A 182 -4.40 -10.42 -4.96
C THR A 182 -5.08 -9.92 -6.22
N VAL A 183 -6.37 -9.64 -6.12
CA VAL A 183 -7.16 -9.01 -7.18
C VAL A 183 -7.38 -7.55 -6.80
N GLU A 184 -6.86 -6.62 -7.60
CA GLU A 184 -6.96 -5.19 -7.34
C GLU A 184 -8.16 -4.58 -8.07
N PHE A 185 -8.84 -3.65 -7.38
CA PHE A 185 -10.00 -2.92 -7.89
C PHE A 185 -9.83 -1.41 -7.64
N LEU A 186 -10.37 -0.62 -8.57
CA LEU A 186 -10.67 0.79 -8.32
C LEU A 186 -12.12 0.91 -7.88
N VAL A 187 -12.38 1.68 -6.82
CA VAL A 187 -13.73 2.02 -6.38
C VAL A 187 -13.97 3.51 -6.57
N ASP A 188 -15.02 3.86 -7.32
CA ASP A 188 -15.38 5.25 -7.59
C ASP A 188 -16.19 5.88 -6.43
N GLU A 189 -16.49 7.18 -6.56
CA GLU A 189 -17.26 7.95 -5.59
C GLU A 189 -18.72 7.50 -5.44
N HIS A 190 -19.23 6.73 -6.41
CA HIS A 190 -20.57 6.15 -6.39
C HIS A 190 -20.56 4.71 -5.83
N LYS A 191 -19.43 4.24 -5.31
CA LYS A 191 -19.20 2.87 -4.80
C LYS A 191 -19.34 1.78 -5.88
N ASN A 192 -19.13 2.11 -7.14
CA ASN A 192 -18.92 1.07 -8.16
C ASN A 192 -17.45 0.66 -8.12
N PHE A 193 -17.19 -0.66 -8.19
CA PHE A 193 -15.84 -1.20 -8.27
C PHE A 193 -15.53 -1.68 -9.68
N TYR A 194 -14.26 -1.64 -10.08
CA TYR A 194 -13.80 -2.03 -11.40
C TYR A 194 -12.48 -2.80 -11.28
N PHE A 195 -12.38 -3.97 -11.91
CA PHE A 195 -11.16 -4.76 -11.94
C PHE A 195 -10.02 -3.95 -12.57
N LEU A 196 -8.89 -3.93 -11.89
CA LEU A 196 -7.68 -3.23 -12.32
C LEU A 196 -6.64 -4.24 -12.82
N GLU A 197 -6.17 -5.11 -11.93
CA GLU A 197 -5.17 -6.12 -12.23
C GLU A 197 -5.19 -7.25 -11.20
N MET A 198 -4.41 -8.31 -11.45
CA MET A 198 -4.19 -9.39 -10.51
C MET A 198 -2.69 -9.57 -10.27
N ASN A 199 -2.27 -9.40 -9.02
CA ASN A 199 -0.91 -9.69 -8.59
C ASN A 199 -0.79 -11.19 -8.29
N THR A 200 -0.06 -11.91 -9.16
CA THR A 200 0.09 -13.37 -9.11
C THR A 200 1.15 -13.85 -8.10
N ARG A 201 1.19 -13.19 -6.93
CA ARG A 201 2.17 -13.39 -5.86
C ARG A 201 1.64 -12.82 -4.55
N LEU A 202 2.33 -13.13 -3.45
CA LEU A 202 2.15 -12.41 -2.18
C LEU A 202 2.57 -10.94 -2.33
N GLN A 203 1.85 -10.05 -1.67
CA GLN A 203 2.11 -8.61 -1.66
C GLN A 203 2.82 -8.18 -0.37
N VAL A 204 3.36 -6.96 -0.39
CA VAL A 204 4.13 -6.39 0.73
C VAL A 204 3.22 -6.27 1.97
N GLU A 205 2.01 -5.78 1.72
CA GLU A 205 0.92 -5.47 2.64
C GLU A 205 0.10 -6.69 3.11
N HIS A 206 0.54 -7.92 2.85
CA HIS A 206 -0.13 -9.11 3.38
C HIS A 206 -0.27 -9.15 4.93
N PRO A 207 0.64 -8.58 5.75
CA PRO A 207 0.52 -8.68 7.21
C PRO A 207 -0.75 -8.05 7.79
N VAL A 208 -1.33 -7.02 7.16
CA VAL A 208 -2.59 -6.45 7.67
C VAL A 208 -3.75 -7.44 7.53
N THR A 209 -3.73 -8.29 6.50
CA THR A 209 -4.69 -9.39 6.35
C THR A 209 -4.43 -10.49 7.37
N GLU A 210 -3.17 -10.85 7.61
CA GLU A 210 -2.80 -11.85 8.63
C GLU A 210 -3.29 -11.43 10.02
N TYR A 211 -3.14 -10.16 10.38
CA TYR A 211 -3.58 -9.64 11.68
C TYR A 211 -5.10 -9.75 11.89
N ILE A 212 -5.91 -9.44 10.88
CA ILE A 212 -7.37 -9.46 11.05
C ILE A 212 -7.96 -10.87 10.91
N THR A 213 -7.27 -11.78 10.21
CA THR A 213 -7.75 -13.16 9.97
C THR A 213 -7.15 -14.17 10.96
N GLY A 214 -5.95 -13.90 11.49
CA GLY A 214 -5.16 -14.84 12.27
C GLY A 214 -4.48 -15.93 11.44
N LEU A 215 -4.45 -15.79 10.11
CA LEU A 215 -3.84 -16.76 9.20
C LEU A 215 -2.42 -16.33 8.81
N ASP A 216 -1.49 -17.27 8.75
CA ASP A 216 -0.14 -17.07 8.21
C ASP A 216 -0.12 -17.40 6.71
N LEU A 217 -0.05 -16.39 5.86
CA LEU A 217 -0.17 -16.57 4.41
C LEU A 217 1.08 -17.20 3.81
N VAL A 218 2.25 -16.98 4.41
CA VAL A 218 3.50 -17.60 3.94
C VAL A 218 3.47 -19.09 4.25
N GLU A 219 3.02 -19.49 5.44
CA GLU A 219 2.79 -20.89 5.80
C GLU A 219 1.77 -21.53 4.87
N GLU A 220 0.63 -20.88 4.62
CA GLU A 220 -0.41 -21.39 3.71
C GLU A 220 0.13 -21.57 2.29
N GLN A 221 0.94 -20.64 1.77
CA GLN A 221 1.60 -20.81 0.47
C GLN A 221 2.48 -22.06 0.42
N ILE A 222 3.25 -22.34 1.48
CA ILE A 222 4.10 -23.52 1.57
C ILE A 222 3.25 -24.79 1.63
N ARG A 223 2.17 -24.81 2.43
CA ARG A 223 1.23 -25.95 2.53
C ARG A 223 0.55 -26.25 1.20
N ILE A 224 0.02 -25.23 0.54
CA ILE A 224 -0.58 -25.33 -0.79
C ILE A 224 0.45 -25.87 -1.78
N ALA A 225 1.68 -25.35 -1.75
CA ALA A 225 2.76 -25.86 -2.59
C ALA A 225 3.11 -27.32 -2.27
N ARG A 226 2.89 -27.81 -1.04
CA ARG A 226 3.05 -29.24 -0.71
C ARG A 226 1.90 -30.13 -1.21
N GLY A 227 0.85 -29.56 -1.78
CA GLY A 227 -0.33 -30.30 -2.23
C GLY A 227 -1.36 -30.54 -1.14
N GLU A 228 -1.29 -29.79 -0.04
CA GLU A 228 -2.33 -29.83 0.99
C GLU A 228 -3.60 -29.12 0.50
N VAL A 229 -4.77 -29.58 0.98
CA VAL A 229 -6.07 -28.94 0.75
C VAL A 229 -6.18 -27.73 1.67
N LEU A 230 -6.87 -26.67 1.24
CA LEU A 230 -7.17 -25.54 2.13
C LEU A 230 -7.87 -26.01 3.40
N ARG A 231 -7.39 -25.53 4.55
CA ARG A 231 -7.92 -25.88 5.87
C ARG A 231 -9.22 -25.15 6.23
N TYR A 232 -9.56 -24.12 5.46
CA TYR A 232 -10.62 -23.17 5.75
C TYR A 232 -11.60 -23.07 4.58
N LYS A 233 -12.86 -22.85 4.91
CA LYS A 233 -13.90 -22.42 3.97
C LYS A 233 -14.10 -20.92 4.08
N GLN A 234 -14.84 -20.35 3.13
CA GLN A 234 -15.13 -18.91 3.12
C GLN A 234 -15.83 -18.43 4.40
N GLU A 235 -16.70 -19.26 4.98
CA GLU A 235 -17.44 -18.99 6.23
C GLU A 235 -16.57 -18.99 7.49
N ASP A 236 -15.35 -19.55 7.42
CA ASP A 236 -14.42 -19.62 8.54
C ASP A 236 -13.53 -18.37 8.65
N ILE A 237 -13.54 -17.48 7.64
CA ILE A 237 -12.62 -16.34 7.54
C ILE A 237 -13.16 -15.16 8.36
N PRO A 238 -12.49 -14.78 9.48
CA PRO A 238 -12.99 -13.72 10.35
C PRO A 238 -12.50 -12.34 9.90
N ILE A 239 -13.11 -11.31 10.48
CA ILE A 239 -12.58 -9.94 10.51
C ILE A 239 -12.47 -9.55 11.99
N ASN A 240 -11.26 -9.68 12.55
CA ASN A 240 -10.99 -9.40 13.95
C ASN A 240 -10.17 -8.11 14.10
N GLY A 241 -10.83 -7.04 14.54
CA GLY A 241 -10.19 -5.74 14.76
C GLY A 241 -9.79 -5.05 13.45
N HIS A 242 -8.70 -4.29 13.51
CA HIS A 242 -8.22 -3.47 12.41
C HIS A 242 -6.69 -3.43 12.42
N ALA A 243 -6.07 -3.56 11.26
CA ALA A 243 -4.63 -3.51 11.09
C ALA A 243 -4.23 -2.41 10.09
N ILE A 244 -3.08 -1.79 10.35
CA ILE A 244 -2.49 -0.74 9.51
C ILE A 244 -1.03 -1.05 9.31
N GLU A 245 -0.56 -0.98 8.07
CA GLU A 245 0.86 -1.06 7.70
C GLU A 245 1.34 0.31 7.22
N LEU A 246 2.55 0.67 7.64
CA LEU A 246 3.31 1.80 7.16
C LEU A 246 4.62 1.27 6.58
N ARG A 247 4.91 1.62 5.32
CA ARG A 247 6.21 1.34 4.72
C ARG A 247 7.25 2.34 5.21
N VAL A 248 8.27 1.84 5.90
CA VAL A 248 9.39 2.63 6.40
C VAL A 248 10.50 2.59 5.35
N TYR A 249 10.61 3.66 4.56
CA TYR A 249 11.65 3.84 3.56
C TYR A 249 12.75 4.76 4.08
N ALA A 250 13.97 4.56 3.59
CA ALA A 250 15.08 5.49 3.69
C ALA A 250 14.91 6.59 2.64
N GLU A 251 13.93 7.48 2.86
CA GLU A 251 13.63 8.64 2.03
C GLU A 251 13.44 9.87 2.94
N ASP A 252 13.72 11.07 2.43
CA ASP A 252 13.51 12.31 3.17
C ASP A 252 12.19 13.00 2.77
N PRO A 253 11.12 12.93 3.59
CA PRO A 253 9.86 13.59 3.28
C PRO A 253 10.02 15.10 3.08
N GLU A 254 10.93 15.76 3.81
CA GLU A 254 11.15 17.21 3.73
C GLU A 254 11.74 17.65 2.38
N GLU A 255 12.40 16.73 1.68
CA GLU A 255 13.01 16.96 0.36
C GLU A 255 12.37 16.08 -0.71
N GLU A 256 11.03 16.12 -0.80
CA GLU A 256 10.23 15.40 -1.81
C GLU A 256 10.47 13.87 -1.87
N PHE A 257 10.84 13.27 -0.74
CA PHE A 257 11.13 11.85 -0.58
C PHE A 257 12.26 11.38 -1.51
N VAL A 258 13.32 12.19 -1.62
CA VAL A 258 14.58 11.71 -2.22
C VAL A 258 15.15 10.56 -1.39
N PRO A 259 15.71 9.52 -2.03
CA PRO A 259 16.37 8.43 -1.30
C PRO A 259 17.49 8.96 -0.40
N SER A 260 17.50 8.48 0.85
CA SER A 260 18.52 8.76 1.85
C SER A 260 19.37 7.51 2.03
N THR A 261 20.62 7.56 1.55
CA THR A 261 21.58 6.46 1.67
C THR A 261 22.64 6.79 2.71
N GLY A 262 23.30 5.76 3.23
CA GLY A 262 24.29 5.91 4.30
C GLY A 262 24.25 4.76 5.28
N THR A 263 24.93 4.92 6.41
CA THR A 263 24.99 3.91 7.46
C THR A 263 23.90 4.16 8.50
N LEU A 264 23.20 3.10 8.90
CA LEU A 264 22.26 3.12 10.02
C LEU A 264 23.02 3.16 11.34
N GLU A 265 23.48 4.34 11.76
CA GLU A 265 24.20 4.52 13.04
C GLU A 265 23.42 3.99 14.24
N THR A 266 22.10 4.12 14.20
CA THR A 266 21.19 3.54 15.18
C THR A 266 19.93 3.06 14.47
N TYR A 267 19.48 1.86 14.82
CA TYR A 267 18.28 1.24 14.29
C TYR A 267 17.65 0.41 15.40
N ILE A 268 16.71 1.03 16.12
CA ILE A 268 16.01 0.41 17.24
C ILE A 268 14.53 0.36 16.87
N GLU A 269 14.06 -0.85 16.63
CA GLU A 269 12.68 -1.12 16.29
C GLU A 269 11.74 -0.95 17.50
N PRO A 270 10.49 -0.51 17.27
CA PRO A 270 9.49 -0.46 18.33
C PRO A 270 9.09 -1.87 18.78
N GLN A 271 8.68 -1.99 20.04
CA GLN A 271 8.27 -3.26 20.65
C GLN A 271 6.88 -3.11 21.29
N GLY A 272 6.08 -4.17 21.26
CA GLY A 272 4.78 -4.20 21.93
C GLY A 272 3.86 -5.31 21.43
N SER A 273 2.84 -5.67 22.22
CA SER A 273 1.96 -6.82 21.94
C SER A 273 1.17 -6.77 20.62
N TYR A 274 1.05 -5.59 20.02
CA TYR A 274 0.27 -5.39 18.78
C TYR A 274 1.06 -4.57 17.75
N ILE A 275 2.39 -4.67 17.82
CA ILE A 275 3.33 -4.05 16.89
C ILE A 275 4.14 -5.17 16.27
N ARG A 276 4.19 -5.23 14.95
CA ARG A 276 5.05 -6.11 14.17
C ARG A 276 5.95 -5.27 13.29
N VAL A 277 7.20 -5.67 13.21
CA VAL A 277 8.17 -5.09 12.30
C VAL A 277 8.74 -6.22 11.46
N ASP A 278 8.56 -6.13 10.15
CA ASP A 278 9.21 -7.00 9.20
C ASP A 278 10.36 -6.18 8.58
N SER A 279 11.60 -6.46 8.98
CA SER A 279 12.80 -5.75 8.54
C SER A 279 13.91 -6.72 8.12
N GLY A 280 14.98 -6.17 7.54
CA GLY A 280 16.21 -6.90 7.22
C GLY A 280 17.48 -6.12 7.55
N TYR A 281 17.39 -5.15 8.46
CA TYR A 281 18.47 -4.23 8.80
C TYR A 281 18.80 -4.23 10.30
N GLU A 282 20.06 -3.92 10.61
CA GLU A 282 20.57 -3.75 11.97
C GLU A 282 21.43 -2.48 12.05
N SER A 283 21.70 -2.00 13.27
CA SER A 283 22.64 -0.90 13.49
C SER A 283 24.02 -1.22 12.91
N GLY A 284 24.58 -0.26 12.18
CA GLY A 284 25.86 -0.36 11.49
C GLY A 284 25.76 -0.84 10.04
N MET A 285 24.59 -1.29 9.57
CA MET A 285 24.40 -1.67 8.17
C MET A 285 24.32 -0.44 7.26
N GLU A 286 24.80 -0.59 6.02
CA GLU A 286 24.69 0.42 4.97
C GLU A 286 23.39 0.24 4.18
N VAL A 287 22.70 1.35 3.88
CA VAL A 287 21.56 1.43 2.97
C VAL A 287 22.10 1.73 1.57
N PRO A 288 22.13 0.76 0.65
CA PRO A 288 22.74 0.92 -0.66
C PRO A 288 21.83 1.67 -1.64
N ILE A 289 22.43 2.24 -2.68
CA ILE A 289 21.70 2.85 -3.81
C ILE A 289 21.11 1.83 -4.81
N TYR A 290 21.50 0.55 -4.70
CA TYR A 290 21.25 -0.45 -5.74
C TYR A 290 19.87 -1.09 -5.66
N TYR A 291 19.20 -0.99 -4.51
CA TYR A 291 17.93 -1.66 -4.25
C TYR A 291 16.85 -0.66 -3.87
N ASP A 292 15.63 -1.18 -3.72
CA ASP A 292 14.53 -0.42 -3.13
C ASP A 292 14.92 0.06 -1.71
N PRO A 293 14.67 1.34 -1.35
CA PRO A 293 15.12 1.91 -0.09
C PRO A 293 14.27 1.51 1.12
N MET A 294 13.40 0.50 1.03
CA MET A 294 12.58 0.05 2.15
C MET A 294 13.45 -0.55 3.26
N LEU A 295 13.36 0.04 4.46
CA LEU A 295 14.03 -0.43 5.66
C LEU A 295 13.20 -1.50 6.38
N ALA A 296 11.90 -1.25 6.50
CA ALA A 296 10.98 -2.16 7.19
C ALA A 296 9.53 -1.91 6.77
N LYS A 297 8.68 -2.89 7.08
CA LYS A 297 7.24 -2.69 7.19
C LYS A 297 6.90 -2.59 8.67
N LEU A 298 6.23 -1.52 9.07
CA LEU A 298 5.75 -1.32 10.44
C LEU A 298 4.24 -1.57 10.44
N ILE A 299 3.80 -2.58 11.19
CA ILE A 299 2.39 -2.99 11.23
C ILE A 299 1.86 -2.88 12.65
N THR A 300 0.66 -2.33 12.80
CA THR A 300 -0.03 -2.27 14.07
C THR A 300 -1.45 -2.79 13.98
N TRP A 301 -1.94 -3.32 15.09
CA TRP A 301 -3.31 -3.82 15.21
C TRP A 301 -4.01 -3.22 16.44
N GLY A 302 -5.33 -3.11 16.36
CA GLY A 302 -6.20 -2.76 17.47
C GLY A 302 -7.60 -3.36 17.32
N LYS A 303 -8.39 -3.39 18.40
CA LYS A 303 -9.78 -3.87 18.32
C LYS A 303 -10.66 -2.93 17.50
N THR A 304 -10.23 -1.68 17.39
CA THR A 304 -10.85 -0.65 16.55
C THR A 304 -9.77 0.00 15.69
N ARG A 305 -10.18 0.61 14.58
CA ARG A 305 -9.29 1.40 13.73
C ARG A 305 -8.55 2.51 14.49
N ILE A 306 -9.25 3.19 15.40
CA ILE A 306 -8.64 4.25 16.22
C ILE A 306 -7.57 3.69 17.16
N GLU A 307 -7.79 2.51 17.74
CA GLU A 307 -6.74 1.82 18.51
C GLU A 307 -5.53 1.50 17.63
N ALA A 308 -5.74 0.93 16.43
CA ALA A 308 -4.65 0.61 15.50
C ALA A 308 -3.84 1.87 15.11
N ILE A 309 -4.51 3.00 14.85
CA ILE A 309 -3.89 4.30 14.59
C ILE A 309 -3.06 4.78 15.78
N ASN A 310 -3.60 4.70 16.99
CA ASN A 310 -2.89 5.12 18.20
C ASN A 310 -1.67 4.24 18.49
N GLN A 311 -1.77 2.93 18.21
CA GLN A 311 -0.64 2.01 18.26
C GLN A 311 0.42 2.39 17.23
N MET A 312 0.04 2.74 16.00
CA MET A 312 0.97 3.21 14.97
C MET A 312 1.72 4.48 15.43
N LYS A 313 1.00 5.47 15.98
CA LYS A 313 1.61 6.69 16.55
C LYS A 313 2.59 6.37 17.69
N SER A 314 2.27 5.38 18.52
CA SER A 314 3.15 4.94 19.61
C SER A 314 4.40 4.25 19.04
N ALA A 315 4.23 3.36 18.08
CA ALA A 315 5.32 2.62 17.44
C ALA A 315 6.29 3.55 16.71
N ILE A 316 5.77 4.53 15.95
CA ILE A 316 6.60 5.54 15.27
C ILE A 316 7.47 6.32 16.26
N ARG A 317 6.93 6.71 17.43
CA ARG A 317 7.70 7.44 18.47
C ARG A 317 8.79 6.59 19.13
N GLN A 318 8.61 5.28 19.15
CA GLN A 318 9.58 4.34 19.72
C GLN A 318 10.66 3.94 18.70
N TYR A 319 10.36 4.03 17.40
CA TYR A 319 11.27 3.67 16.33
C TYR A 319 12.39 4.71 16.20
N ARG A 320 13.61 4.34 16.59
CA ARG A 320 14.79 5.21 16.50
C ARG A 320 15.67 4.79 15.34
N VAL A 321 15.70 5.64 14.31
CA VAL A 321 16.58 5.49 13.16
C VAL A 321 17.45 6.74 13.04
N PHE A 322 18.76 6.56 13.11
CA PHE A 322 19.75 7.63 12.95
C PHE A 322 20.80 7.25 11.89
N GLY A 323 21.39 8.26 11.24
CA GLY A 323 22.33 8.10 10.13
C GLY A 323 21.69 8.25 8.74
N VAL A 324 20.40 7.94 8.59
CA VAL A 324 19.60 8.20 7.38
C VAL A 324 18.25 8.84 7.72
N LYS A 325 17.65 9.54 6.76
CA LYS A 325 16.29 10.06 6.84
C LYS A 325 15.29 8.94 6.53
N THR A 326 14.08 9.03 7.09
CA THR A 326 13.05 8.01 6.90
C THR A 326 11.66 8.59 6.67
N THR A 327 10.74 7.74 6.20
CA THR A 327 9.31 8.08 6.07
C THR A 327 8.51 8.05 7.37
N LEU A 328 9.13 7.74 8.53
CA LEU A 328 8.44 7.72 9.83
C LEU A 328 7.73 9.05 10.17
N PRO A 329 8.34 10.23 9.95
CA PRO A 329 7.67 11.51 10.15
C PRO A 329 6.45 11.71 9.23
N PHE A 330 6.51 11.25 7.98
CA PHE A 330 5.36 11.24 7.08
C PHE A 330 4.26 10.30 7.58
N GLY A 331 4.60 9.11 8.06
CA GLY A 331 3.65 8.21 8.73
C GLY A 331 2.94 8.89 9.91
N CYS A 332 3.67 9.63 10.73
CA CYS A 332 3.08 10.41 11.84
C CYS A 332 2.07 11.45 11.32
N PHE A 333 2.42 12.17 10.24
CA PHE A 333 1.51 13.11 9.58
C PHE A 333 0.22 12.43 9.13
N VAL A 334 0.30 11.29 8.43
CA VAL A 334 -0.88 10.54 7.97
C VAL A 334 -1.76 10.12 9.14
N MET A 335 -1.17 9.52 10.19
CA MET A 335 -1.91 9.02 11.36
C MET A 335 -2.60 10.13 12.16
N ASN A 336 -2.13 11.37 12.05
CA ASN A 336 -2.73 12.54 12.70
C ASN A 336 -3.70 13.31 11.80
N HIS A 337 -3.79 12.99 10.51
CA HIS A 337 -4.60 13.76 9.58
C HIS A 337 -6.11 13.44 9.74
N PRO A 338 -6.99 14.46 9.90
CA PRO A 338 -8.42 14.24 10.13
C PRO A 338 -9.11 13.40 9.05
N GLU A 339 -8.79 13.62 7.78
CA GLU A 339 -9.37 12.86 6.66
C GLU A 339 -8.95 11.38 6.67
N PHE A 340 -7.71 11.07 7.08
CA PHE A 340 -7.29 9.69 7.23
C PHE A 340 -8.00 9.04 8.43
N ILE A 341 -8.06 9.73 9.57
CA ILE A 341 -8.76 9.25 10.78
C ILE A 341 -10.26 9.03 10.51
N GLY A 342 -10.90 9.94 9.77
CA GLY A 342 -12.31 9.84 9.38
C GLY A 342 -12.58 8.83 8.26
N GLY A 343 -11.54 8.26 7.64
CA GLY A 343 -11.71 7.35 6.52
C GLY A 343 -12.14 8.04 5.22
N ASN A 344 -11.97 9.35 5.08
CA ASN A 344 -12.40 10.18 3.96
C ASN A 344 -11.24 10.53 3.01
N TYR A 345 -10.56 9.51 2.48
CA TYR A 345 -9.38 9.69 1.64
C TYR A 345 -9.47 8.84 0.37
N ASN A 346 -8.58 9.11 -0.59
CA ASN A 346 -8.51 8.40 -1.87
C ASN A 346 -7.06 8.43 -2.38
N THR A 347 -6.82 7.94 -3.59
CA THR A 347 -5.47 7.91 -4.20
C THR A 347 -4.77 9.27 -4.29
N ASN A 348 -5.50 10.38 -4.18
CA ASN A 348 -4.93 11.73 -4.19
C ASN A 348 -4.63 12.28 -2.80
N PHE A 349 -4.77 11.49 -1.73
CA PHE A 349 -4.56 11.95 -0.35
C PHE A 349 -3.22 12.70 -0.20
N VAL A 350 -2.12 12.08 -0.64
CA VAL A 350 -0.80 12.70 -0.54
C VAL A 350 -0.74 13.98 -1.37
N ASN A 351 -1.14 13.93 -2.65
CA ASN A 351 -1.12 15.12 -3.52
C ASN A 351 -1.97 16.30 -2.99
N LYS A 352 -3.07 16.02 -2.28
CA LYS A 352 -3.99 17.05 -1.77
C LYS A 352 -3.54 17.64 -0.43
N TYR A 353 -3.08 16.79 0.48
CA TYR A 353 -2.85 17.17 1.88
C TYR A 353 -1.37 17.34 2.22
N TYR A 354 -0.47 16.73 1.47
CA TYR A 354 0.96 16.84 1.68
C TYR A 354 1.58 17.96 0.83
N SER A 355 2.33 18.85 1.48
CA SER A 355 3.32 19.72 0.84
C SER A 355 4.46 19.94 1.83
N LYS A 356 5.65 20.31 1.35
CA LYS A 356 6.81 20.59 2.21
C LYS A 356 6.45 21.62 3.29
N GLU A 357 5.74 22.68 2.93
CA GLU A 357 5.34 23.76 3.83
C GLU A 357 4.34 23.28 4.88
N LYS A 358 3.32 22.50 4.47
CA LYS A 358 2.33 21.94 5.40
C LYS A 358 2.96 20.95 6.37
N PHE A 359 3.92 20.17 5.88
CA PHE A 359 4.65 19.20 6.67
C PHE A 359 5.58 19.87 7.69
N GLN A 360 6.34 20.88 7.26
CA GLN A 360 7.18 21.70 8.14
C GLN A 360 6.36 22.43 9.20
N HIS A 361 5.25 23.06 8.83
CA HIS A 361 4.35 23.70 9.80
C HIS A 361 3.81 22.73 10.86
N ALA A 362 3.49 21.49 10.47
CA ALA A 362 3.05 20.47 11.42
C ALA A 362 4.15 20.10 12.42
N ILE A 363 5.39 19.91 11.94
CA ILE A 363 6.56 19.63 12.78
C ILE A 363 6.89 20.82 13.69
N GLU A 364 6.86 22.04 13.17
CA GLU A 364 7.13 23.26 13.94
C GLU A 364 6.11 23.48 15.05
N ALA A 365 4.82 23.26 14.77
CA ALA A 365 3.77 23.38 15.76
C ALA A 365 3.97 22.39 16.92
N GLU A 366 4.28 21.12 16.61
CA GLU A 366 4.61 20.12 17.63
C GLU A 366 5.88 20.48 18.41
N SER A 367 6.94 20.90 17.72
CA SER A 367 8.22 21.30 18.33
C SER A 367 8.05 22.49 19.27
N ARG A 368 7.21 23.46 18.90
CA ARG A 368 6.89 24.63 19.73
C ARG A 368 6.12 24.24 20.99
N VAL A 369 5.14 23.34 20.87
CA VAL A 369 4.41 22.82 22.03
C VAL A 369 5.34 22.04 22.95
N ALA A 370 6.20 21.18 22.40
CA ALA A 370 7.21 20.44 23.18
C ALA A 370 8.18 21.39 23.90
N ALA A 371 8.67 22.43 23.22
CA ALA A 371 9.54 23.44 23.82
C ALA A 371 8.84 24.21 24.95
N LEU A 372 7.56 24.57 24.79
CA LEU A 372 6.78 25.23 25.84
C LEU A 372 6.58 24.33 27.07
N ILE A 373 6.26 23.04 26.86
CA ILE A 373 6.13 22.06 27.94
C ILE A 373 7.47 21.84 28.64
N ALA A 374 8.56 21.65 27.90
CA ALA A 374 9.90 21.49 28.46
C ALA A 374 10.33 22.73 29.26
N THR A 375 10.03 23.93 28.76
CA THR A 375 10.28 25.20 29.46
C THR A 375 9.47 25.26 30.75
N LYS A 376 8.18 24.90 30.72
CA LYS A 376 7.34 24.86 31.92
C LYS A 376 7.85 23.85 32.95
N LEU A 377 8.17 22.62 32.54
CA LEU A 377 8.75 21.60 33.41
C LEU A 377 10.07 22.05 34.02
N HIS A 378 10.92 22.72 33.23
CA HIS A 378 12.18 23.29 33.71
C HIS A 378 11.92 24.38 34.76
N LEU A 379 11.01 25.32 34.49
CA LEU A 379 10.64 26.38 35.44
C LEU A 379 10.02 25.81 36.72
N ASP A 380 9.15 24.81 36.62
CA ASP A 380 8.55 24.13 37.77
C ASP A 380 9.61 23.38 38.60
N THR A 381 10.63 22.80 37.95
CA THR A 381 11.77 22.15 38.62
C THR A 381 12.70 23.16 39.28
N VAL A 382 12.95 24.30 38.63
CA VAL A 382 13.78 25.39 39.18
C VAL A 382 13.08 26.09 40.35
N ASN A 383 11.74 26.20 40.31
CA ASN A 383 10.93 26.76 41.39
C ASN A 383 10.70 25.79 42.57
N GLN A 384 10.96 24.49 42.40
CA GLN A 384 11.13 23.58 43.52
C GLN A 384 12.52 23.77 44.12
N VAL A 385 12.64 24.77 44.99
CA VAL A 385 13.79 24.90 45.90
C VAL A 385 13.87 23.60 46.70
N LYS A 386 14.83 22.73 46.38
CA LYS A 386 15.21 21.67 47.31
C LYS A 386 15.87 22.36 48.49
N GLU A 387 15.20 22.39 49.64
CA GLU A 387 15.89 22.70 50.89
C GLU A 387 17.10 21.76 50.98
N PRO A 388 18.31 22.29 51.20
CA PRO A 388 19.46 21.42 51.43
C PRO A 388 19.11 20.53 52.63
N HIS A 389 19.24 19.22 52.46
CA HIS A 389 19.19 18.29 53.58
C HIS A 389 20.26 18.75 54.58
N HIS A 390 19.83 19.34 55.69
CA HIS A 390 20.68 19.62 56.83
C HIS A 390 21.07 18.27 57.44
N ASP A 391 22.10 17.64 56.88
CA ASP A 391 22.91 16.73 57.68
C ASP A 391 23.46 17.56 58.84
N LYS A 392 23.12 17.13 60.07
CA LYS A 392 23.65 17.73 61.29
C LYS A 392 25.18 17.58 61.26
N GLY A 393 25.86 18.58 60.75
CA GLY A 393 27.32 18.64 60.72
C GLY A 393 27.87 18.57 62.15
N ASN A 394 28.86 17.71 62.36
CA ASN A 394 29.59 17.52 63.62
C ASN A 394 30.50 18.70 63.99
N TRP A 395 29.99 19.93 63.92
CA TRP A 395 30.74 21.10 64.35
C TRP A 395 30.63 21.23 65.88
N LEU A 396 31.70 20.81 66.56
CA LEU A 396 31.91 21.07 67.98
C LEU A 396 31.98 22.59 68.21
N VAL A 397 30.93 23.14 68.82
CA VAL A 397 30.95 24.50 69.35
C VAL A 397 31.88 24.50 70.56
N LYS A 398 33.03 25.19 70.45
CA LYS A 398 33.91 25.44 71.60
C LYS A 398 33.21 26.40 72.56
N SER A 399 33.08 25.95 73.81
CA SER A 399 32.54 26.68 74.97
C SER A 399 33.38 27.90 75.36
#